data_AF-A0A9D0ZX61-F1
#
_entry.id   AF-A0A9D0ZX61-F1
#
_cell.length_a   1.000
_cell.length_b   1.000
_cell.length_c   1.000
_cell.angle_alpha   90.00
_cell.angle_beta   90.00
_cell.angle_gamma   90.00
#
_symmetry.space_group_name_H-M   'P 1'
#
loop_
_entity.id
_entity.type
_entity.pdbx_description
1 polymer ?
#
loop_
_entity_poly.entity_id
_entity_poly.type
_entity_poly.pdbx_seq_one_letter_code
_entity_poly.pdbx_strand_id
1 'polypeptide(L)' 'MHLVQVRDSENLRFQNPDVRTVFEVSRNIFKKEYGKIEEIYREQDIDSELGIVIGSITDSRELVNLALKRK' A
#
# COMPACT_ATOMS: atom_id res chain seq x y z
N MET A 1 7.94 -10.14 -20.15
CA MET A 1 7.31 -9.21 -19.18
C MET A 1 7.76 -9.66 -17.79
N HIS A 2 8.40 -8.80 -17.01
CA HIS A 2 8.83 -9.13 -15.64
C HIS A 2 7.78 -8.62 -14.67
N LEU A 3 6.86 -9.50 -14.28
CA LEU A 3 5.81 -9.18 -13.30
C LEU A 3 6.31 -9.47 -11.88
N VAL A 4 5.82 -8.70 -10.92
CA VAL A 4 6.09 -8.89 -9.49
C VAL A 4 4.79 -9.27 -8.79
N GLN A 5 4.82 -10.37 -8.03
CA GLN A 5 3.68 -10.78 -7.22
C GLN A 5 3.69 -10.05 -5.87
N VAL A 6 2.76 -9.12 -5.68
CA VAL A 6 2.69 -8.26 -4.48
C VAL A 6 2.58 -9.08 -3.18
N ARG A 7 1.76 -10.15 -3.16
CA ARG A 7 1.54 -10.96 -1.95
C ARG A 7 2.82 -11.61 -1.40
N ASP A 8 3.77 -11.93 -2.27
CA ASP A 8 5.00 -12.66 -1.94
C ASP A 8 6.25 -11.75 -2.07
N SER A 9 6.04 -10.42 -2.04
CA SER A 9 7.06 -9.41 -2.26
C SER A 9 7.93 -9.08 -1.04
N GLU A 10 7.81 -9.80 0.09
CA GLU A 10 8.52 -9.44 1.33
C GLU A 10 10.05 -9.50 1.21
N ASN A 11 10.55 -10.34 0.31
CA ASN A 11 11.98 -10.48 0.04
C ASN A 11 12.53 -9.38 -0.87
N LEU A 12 11.67 -8.55 -1.47
CA LEU A 12 12.08 -7.44 -2.33
C LEU A 12 12.38 -6.21 -1.50
N ARG A 13 13.61 -5.69 -1.63
CA ARG A 13 14.05 -4.46 -0.96
C ARG A 13 13.98 -3.29 -1.93
N PHE A 14 12.91 -2.49 -1.81
CA PHE A 14 12.76 -1.26 -2.56
C PHE A 14 13.51 -0.12 -1.86
N GLN A 15 14.39 0.56 -2.60
CA GLN A 15 15.16 1.69 -2.09
C GLN A 15 14.32 2.96 -1.96
N ASN A 16 13.38 3.16 -2.89
CA ASN A 16 12.45 4.29 -2.82
C ASN A 16 11.42 4.01 -1.70
N PRO A 17 11.27 4.93 -0.72
CA PRO A 17 10.39 4.73 0.42
C PRO A 17 8.91 4.63 0.02
N ASP A 18 8.47 5.40 -0.97
CA ASP A 18 7.08 5.38 -1.43
C ASP A 18 6.73 4.04 -2.09
N VAL A 19 7.63 3.53 -2.95
CA VAL A 19 7.48 2.21 -3.57
C VAL A 19 7.47 1.13 -2.50
N ARG A 20 8.35 1.22 -1.49
CA ARG A 20 8.35 0.29 -0.35
C ARG A 20 7.02 0.31 0.38
N THR A 21 6.50 1.48 0.72
CA THR A 21 5.22 1.66 1.42
C THR A 21 4.06 1.09 0.61
N VAL A 22 3.99 1.37 -0.70
CA VAL A 22 2.94 0.81 -1.58
C VAL A 22 2.95 -0.71 -1.56
N PHE A 23 4.12 -1.33 -1.69
CA PHE A 23 4.24 -2.80 -1.67
C PHE A 23 3.94 -3.40 -0.29
N GLU A 24 4.43 -2.78 0.79
CA GLU A 24 4.20 -3.24 2.16
C GLU A 24 2.71 -3.19 2.53
N VAL A 25 2.06 -2.04 2.34
CA VAL A 25 0.63 -1.88 2.68
C VAL A 25 -0.23 -2.78 1.80
N SER A 26 -0.01 -2.81 0.49
CA SER A 26 -0.78 -3.66 -0.42
C SER A 26 -0.63 -5.14 -0.08
N ARG A 27 0.58 -5.59 0.26
CA ARG A 27 0.85 -6.97 0.71
C ARG A 27 0.11 -7.28 2.01
N ASN A 28 0.15 -6.37 2.98
CA ASN A 28 -0.55 -6.56 4.26
C ASN A 28 -2.08 -6.63 4.06
N ILE A 29 -2.64 -5.86 3.11
CA ILE A 29 -4.06 -5.95 2.73
C ILE A 29 -4.39 -7.35 2.18
N PHE A 30 -3.61 -7.85 1.23
CA PHE A 30 -3.83 -9.20 0.69
C PHE A 30 -3.65 -10.32 1.71
N LYS A 31 -2.71 -10.15 2.66
CA LYS A 31 -2.48 -11.09 3.77
C LYS A 31 -3.45 -10.90 4.94
N LYS A 32 -4.33 -9.89 4.90
CA LYS A 32 -5.25 -9.50 5.99
C LYS A 32 -4.55 -9.19 7.32
N GLU A 33 -3.33 -8.65 7.26
CA GLU A 33 -2.53 -8.25 8.42
C GLU A 33 -2.90 -6.82 8.88
N TYR A 34 -4.15 -6.62 9.31
CA TYR A 34 -4.68 -5.30 9.62
C TYR A 34 -3.92 -4.55 10.73
N GLY A 35 -3.39 -5.26 11.72
CA GLY A 35 -2.56 -4.63 12.77
C GLY A 35 -1.33 -3.92 12.22
N LYS A 36 -0.64 -4.51 11.23
CA LYS A 36 0.51 -3.88 10.58
C LYS A 36 0.14 -2.67 9.73
N ILE A 37 -1.07 -2.68 9.16
CA ILE A 37 -1.59 -1.52 8.40
C ILE A 37 -1.83 -0.35 9.37
N GLU A 38 -2.45 -0.61 10.53
CA GLU A 38 -2.68 0.43 11.54
C GLU A 38 -1.38 1.02 12.10
N GLU A 39 -0.36 0.18 12.35
CA GLU A 39 0.97 0.64 12.77
C GLU A 39 1.59 1.58 11.74
N ILE A 40 1.57 1.20 10.46
CA ILE A 40 2.03 2.03 9.35
C ILE A 40 1.29 3.37 9.33
N TYR A 41 -0.04 3.40 9.35
CA TYR A 41 -0.79 4.66 9.32
C TYR A 41 -0.60 5.53 10.57
N ARG A 42 -0.16 4.98 11.70
CA ARG A 42 0.12 5.73 12.93
C ARG A 42 1.52 6.37 12.90
N GLU A 43 2.49 5.67 12.34
CA GLU A 43 3.89 6.10 12.31
C GLU A 43 4.20 7.05 11.15
N GLN A 44 3.46 6.92 10.03
CA GLN A 44 3.70 7.69 8.82
C GLN A 44 2.39 8.21 8.23
N ASP A 45 2.41 9.49 7.82
CA ASP A 45 1.35 10.06 7.00
C ASP A 45 1.52 9.58 5.56
N ILE A 46 0.54 8.82 5.06
CA ILE A 46 0.57 8.28 3.70
C ILE A 46 -0.02 9.32 2.77
N ASP A 47 0.81 9.78 1.83
CA ASP A 47 0.39 10.71 0.79
C ASP A 47 -0.82 10.19 -0.01
N SER A 48 -1.69 11.11 -0.41
CA SER A 48 -2.94 10.78 -1.09
C SER A 48 -2.71 10.05 -2.43
N GLU A 49 -1.63 10.34 -3.15
CA GLU A 49 -1.30 9.62 -4.38
C GLU A 49 -0.93 8.16 -4.09
N LEU A 50 -0.19 7.90 -3.00
CA LEU A 50 0.10 6.53 -2.58
C LEU A 50 -1.16 5.78 -2.15
N GLY A 51 -2.08 6.46 -1.46
CA GLY A 51 -3.41 5.92 -1.13
C GLY A 51 -4.20 5.49 -2.36
N ILE A 52 -4.16 6.28 -3.45
CA ILE A 52 -4.80 5.93 -4.73
C ILE A 52 -4.15 4.69 -5.34
N VAL A 53 -2.81 4.61 -5.35
CA VAL A 53 -2.08 3.47 -5.91
C VAL A 53 -2.37 2.18 -5.13
N ILE A 54 -2.32 2.24 -3.80
CA ILE A 54 -2.65 1.12 -2.90
C ILE A 54 -4.10 0.66 -3.14
N GLY A 55 -5.05 1.61 -3.19
CA GLY A 55 -6.45 1.31 -3.48
C GLY A 55 -6.63 0.65 -4.86
N SER A 56 -5.90 1.11 -5.88
CA SER A 56 -5.94 0.54 -7.22
C SER A 56 -5.37 -0.88 -7.27
N ILE A 57 -4.23 -1.13 -6.61
CA ILE A 57 -3.59 -2.46 -6.56
C ILE A 57 -4.49 -3.48 -5.86
N THR A 58 -5.18 -3.04 -4.81
CA THR A 58 -6.03 -3.90 -3.97
C THR A 58 -7.49 -3.95 -4.43
N ASP A 59 -7.80 -3.30 -5.56
CA ASP A 59 -9.15 -3.15 -6.12
C ASP A 59 -10.16 -2.58 -5.11
N SER A 60 -9.70 -1.68 -4.24
CA SER A 60 -10.50 -1.05 -3.20
C SER A 60 -10.90 0.37 -3.60
N ARG A 61 -12.11 0.50 -4.16
CA ARG A 61 -12.72 1.80 -4.47
C ARG A 61 -12.86 2.71 -3.25
N GLU A 62 -13.07 2.13 -2.07
CA GLU A 62 -13.18 2.88 -0.81
C GLU A 62 -11.86 3.57 -0.46
N LEU A 63 -10.72 2.87 -0.59
CA LEU A 63 -9.40 3.44 -0.35
C LEU A 63 -9.06 4.52 -1.39
N VAL A 64 -9.40 4.30 -2.66
CA VAL A 64 -9.22 5.32 -3.71
C VAL A 64 -10.03 6.58 -3.39
N ASN A 65 -11.31 6.42 -3.03
CA ASN A 65 -12.19 7.55 -2.71
C ASN A 65 -11.74 8.28 -1.44
N LEU A 66 -11.26 7.57 -0.42
CA LEU A 66 -10.72 8.16 0.79
C LEU A 66 -9.51 9.04 0.48
N ALA A 67 -8.59 8.54 -0.35
CA ALA A 67 -7.40 9.27 -0.76
C ALA A 67 -7.75 10.53 -1.58
N LEU A 68 -8.71 10.43 -2.51
CA LEU A 68 -9.17 11.58 -3.30
C LEU A 68 -9.82 12.69 -2.47
N LYS A 69 -10.44 12.35 -1.32
CA LYS A 69 -11.06 13.33 -0.42
C LYS A 69 -10.07 14.11 0.44
N ARG A 70 -8.83 13.61 0.58
CA ARG A 70 -7.77 14.25 1.37
C ARG A 70 -6.96 15.29 0.57
N LYS A 71 -7.25 15.43 -0.73
CA LYS A 71 -6.62 16.39 -1.63
C LYS A 71 -7.20 17.79 -1.45
#